data_AF-A0A4R8Q2N2-F1
#
_entry.id   AF-A0A4R8Q2N2-F1
#
_cell.length_a   1.000
_cell.length_b   1.000
_cell.length_c   1.000
_cell.angle_alpha   90.00
_cell.angle_beta   90.00
_cell.angle_gamma   90.00
#
_symmetry.space_group_name_H-M   'P 1'
#
loop_
_entity.id
_entity.type
_entity.pdbx_description
1 polymer ?
#
loop_
_entity_poly.entity_id
_entity_poly.type
_entity_poly.pdbx_seq_one_letter_code
_entity_poly.pdbx_strand_id
1 'polypeptide(L)'
;MKSIINVVALLASVAVAHNDMPPRGMSTSEFHQAFMESGIVPEVMGSFDPTVSFYAGYAASDGDKGLLMPGIKLKMKEVKFPFEFSVENIMNARNITRNSRFIIHMIGPDSPSRENPSERNMRHYLAGNFTVEQTKSAVLPSAMIMTNSTPAFNEYMPPEPKSGSGMHRYIYLLYAQPEKLNKMSFDMVGLDKMTRKNFNLTQFRKQAGLKKPIGGTFFTLNMQKDGKDGGGGGGGGGGGGGGNNNGGNNGNNGGGNNGNNGGNGRSAASFITAGSCMVFIALFTSMFIWM
;
A
#
# COMPACT_ATOMS: atom_id res chain seq x y z
N MET A 1 -44.77 -15.79 -1.26
CA MET A 1 -43.88 -14.94 -2.06
C MET A 1 -43.04 -14.09 -1.12
N LYS A 2 -41.77 -14.44 -0.88
CA LYS A 2 -40.84 -13.66 -0.05
C LYS A 2 -39.84 -13.01 -1.01
N SER A 3 -39.94 -11.70 -1.19
CA SER A 3 -39.07 -10.94 -2.08
C SER A 3 -37.70 -10.79 -1.41
N ILE A 4 -36.67 -11.39 -2.01
CA ILE A 4 -35.27 -11.21 -1.61
C ILE A 4 -34.80 -9.94 -2.30
N ILE A 5 -34.67 -8.86 -1.53
CA ILE A 5 -34.10 -7.60 -2.01
C ILE A 5 -32.58 -7.79 -2.01
N ASN A 6 -32.00 -8.04 -3.18
CA ASN A 6 -30.56 -7.98 -3.41
C ASN A 6 -30.15 -6.51 -3.44
N VAL A 7 -29.65 -6.00 -2.31
CA VAL A 7 -28.99 -4.69 -2.28
C VAL A 7 -27.53 -4.89 -2.68
N VAL A 8 -27.23 -4.66 -3.96
CA VAL A 8 -25.85 -4.48 -4.43
C VAL A 8 -25.43 -3.06 -4.03
N ALA A 9 -24.73 -2.93 -2.92
CA ALA A 9 -24.08 -1.67 -2.55
C ALA A 9 -22.80 -1.53 -3.40
N LEU A 10 -22.88 -0.75 -4.48
CA LEU A 10 -21.71 -0.30 -5.21
C LEU A 10 -20.99 0.73 -4.32
N LEU A 11 -19.96 0.32 -3.57
CA LEU A 11 -19.01 1.27 -2.99
C LEU A 11 -18.19 1.87 -4.15
N ALA A 12 -18.71 2.94 -4.74
CA ALA A 12 -17.96 3.76 -5.66
C ALA A 12 -16.77 4.35 -4.88
N SER A 13 -15.56 3.89 -5.21
CA SER A 13 -14.33 4.53 -4.77
C SER A 13 -14.33 5.95 -5.35
N VAL A 14 -14.71 6.92 -4.53
CA VAL A 14 -14.58 8.34 -4.85
C VAL A 14 -13.08 8.62 -4.91
N ALA A 15 -12.55 8.76 -6.11
CA ALA A 15 -11.29 9.44 -6.33
C ALA A 15 -11.56 10.91 -5.97
N VAL A 16 -11.26 11.29 -4.73
CA VAL A 16 -11.33 12.69 -4.31
C VAL A 16 -10.26 13.44 -5.07
N ALA A 17 -10.71 14.33 -5.97
CA ALA A 17 -9.88 15.36 -6.54
C ALA A 17 -9.40 16.27 -5.39
N HIS A 18 -8.12 16.64 -5.43
CA HIS A 18 -7.48 17.51 -4.46
C HIS A 18 -8.17 18.88 -4.40
N ASN A 19 -9.16 19.04 -3.52
CA ASN A 19 -9.50 20.27 -2.77
C ASN A 19 -10.81 20.21 -1.93
N ASP A 20 -11.54 19.09 -1.88
CA ASP A 20 -12.85 19.05 -1.22
C ASP A 20 -12.88 18.26 0.09
N MET A 21 -12.96 18.98 1.22
CA MET A 21 -13.21 18.52 2.60
C MET A 21 -12.25 17.42 3.14
N PRO A 22 -11.85 17.48 4.42
CA PRO A 22 -11.09 16.38 5.01
C PRO A 22 -11.90 15.07 4.88
N PRO A 23 -11.25 13.93 4.53
CA PRO A 23 -11.95 12.67 4.36
C PRO A 23 -12.72 12.32 5.64
N ARG A 24 -13.94 11.80 5.48
CA ARG A 24 -14.76 11.33 6.60
C ARG A 24 -14.20 10.00 7.10
N GLY A 25 -14.11 9.83 8.42
CA GLY A 25 -13.88 8.53 9.04
C GLY A 25 -14.99 7.52 8.72
N MET A 26 -14.67 6.23 8.71
CA MET A 26 -15.62 5.13 8.51
C MET A 26 -15.97 4.45 9.84
N SER A 27 -17.18 3.93 9.94
CA SER A 27 -17.66 3.09 11.03
C SER A 27 -17.03 1.70 10.99
N THR A 28 -16.97 1.02 12.13
CA THR A 28 -16.46 -0.36 12.21
C THR A 28 -17.28 -1.34 11.37
N SER A 29 -18.58 -1.11 11.19
CA SER A 29 -19.43 -1.88 10.28
C SER A 29 -19.03 -1.71 8.81
N GLU A 30 -18.65 -0.51 8.39
CA GLU A 30 -18.15 -0.28 7.02
C GLU A 30 -16.80 -1.00 6.81
N PHE A 31 -15.90 -0.96 7.80
CA PHE A 31 -14.67 -1.75 7.80
C PHE A 31 -14.95 -3.26 7.72
N HIS A 32 -15.86 -3.76 8.54
CA HIS A 32 -16.27 -5.17 8.51
C HIS A 32 -16.77 -5.58 7.11
N GLN A 33 -17.67 -4.79 6.54
CA GLN A 33 -18.25 -5.04 5.22
C GLN A 33 -17.18 -5.06 4.12
N ALA A 34 -16.25 -4.11 4.13
CA ALA A 34 -15.16 -4.07 3.15
C ALA A 34 -14.24 -5.30 3.22
N PHE A 35 -13.99 -5.84 4.41
CA PHE A 35 -13.23 -7.08 4.59
C PHE A 35 -13.99 -8.32 4.08
N MET A 36 -15.32 -8.34 4.22
CA MET A 36 -16.18 -9.40 3.66
C MET A 36 -16.20 -9.33 2.12
N GLU A 37 -16.46 -8.15 1.55
CA GLU A 37 -16.60 -7.96 0.09
C GLU A 37 -15.29 -8.22 -0.67
N SER A 38 -14.14 -7.91 -0.07
CA SER A 38 -12.82 -8.23 -0.64
C SER A 38 -12.43 -9.70 -0.49
N GLY A 39 -13.26 -10.50 0.17
CA GLY A 39 -12.99 -11.90 0.50
C GLY A 39 -11.83 -12.08 1.47
N ILE A 40 -11.38 -11.05 2.18
CA ILE A 40 -10.39 -11.20 3.25
C ILE A 40 -10.98 -12.08 4.36
N VAL A 41 -12.25 -11.86 4.68
CA VAL A 41 -13.07 -12.77 5.45
C VAL A 41 -13.96 -13.56 4.50
N PRO A 42 -14.03 -14.90 4.58
CA PRO A 42 -13.31 -15.77 5.51
C PRO A 42 -11.93 -16.26 5.01
N GLU A 43 -11.53 -15.94 3.77
CA GLU A 43 -10.41 -16.60 3.06
C GLU A 43 -9.05 -16.49 3.77
N VAL A 44 -8.74 -15.28 4.25
CA VAL A 44 -7.46 -14.97 4.89
C VAL A 44 -7.58 -15.10 6.40
N MET A 45 -8.73 -14.69 6.94
CA MET A 45 -9.05 -14.77 8.35
C MET A 45 -10.51 -15.18 8.53
N GLY A 46 -10.77 -16.18 9.37
CA GLY A 46 -12.11 -16.76 9.48
C GLY A 46 -13.21 -15.82 9.98
N SER A 47 -12.87 -14.70 10.63
CA SER A 47 -13.83 -13.67 11.08
C SER A 47 -13.09 -12.38 11.41
N PHE A 48 -13.74 -11.23 11.23
CA PHE A 48 -13.22 -9.94 11.61
C PHE A 48 -14.33 -9.09 12.25
N ASP A 49 -14.18 -8.75 13.53
CA ASP A 49 -15.20 -8.00 14.28
C ASP A 49 -14.53 -6.72 14.83
N PRO A 50 -14.24 -5.71 13.98
CA PRO A 50 -13.52 -4.51 14.40
C PRO A 50 -14.30 -3.76 15.48
N THR A 51 -13.61 -3.38 16.55
CA THR A 51 -14.15 -2.53 17.61
C THR A 51 -13.67 -1.10 17.50
N VAL A 52 -12.65 -0.85 16.66
CA VAL A 52 -12.07 0.48 16.40
C VAL A 52 -11.87 0.69 14.90
N SER A 53 -11.91 1.95 14.46
CA SER A 53 -11.61 2.33 13.08
C SER A 53 -10.12 2.64 12.98
N PHE A 54 -9.38 1.82 12.24
CA PHE A 54 -7.92 1.88 12.14
C PHE A 54 -7.50 2.21 10.72
N TYR A 55 -6.58 3.16 10.58
CA TYR A 55 -6.17 3.73 9.31
C TYR A 55 -4.65 3.77 9.16
N ALA A 56 -4.21 3.95 7.93
CA ALA A 56 -2.84 4.29 7.57
C ALA A 56 -2.87 5.52 6.65
N GLY A 57 -1.86 6.38 6.73
CA GLY A 57 -1.64 7.48 5.79
C GLY A 57 -0.64 7.06 4.71
N TYR A 58 -0.93 7.34 3.44
CA TYR A 58 -0.02 7.03 2.32
C TYR A 58 0.35 8.29 1.54
N ALA A 59 1.49 8.26 0.86
CA ALA A 59 1.87 9.30 -0.09
C ALA A 59 1.33 8.93 -1.48
N ALA A 60 0.46 9.77 -2.02
CA ALA A 60 -0.11 9.61 -3.34
C ALA A 60 0.94 9.85 -4.44
N SER A 61 0.54 9.51 -5.65
CA SER A 61 1.31 9.61 -6.89
C SER A 61 2.00 10.97 -7.14
N ASP A 62 1.41 12.04 -6.66
CA ASP A 62 1.79 13.46 -6.78
C ASP A 62 2.57 13.97 -5.55
N GLY A 63 2.68 13.15 -4.51
CA GLY A 63 3.33 13.50 -3.24
C GLY A 63 2.35 13.92 -2.14
N ASP A 64 1.07 14.08 -2.45
CA ASP A 64 0.07 14.49 -1.46
C ASP A 64 -0.23 13.38 -0.46
N LYS A 65 -0.63 13.79 0.74
CA LYS A 65 -0.98 12.86 1.82
C LYS A 65 -2.41 12.37 1.63
N GLY A 66 -2.58 11.06 1.56
CA GLY A 66 -3.89 10.40 1.45
C GLY A 66 -4.20 9.52 2.65
N LEU A 67 -5.50 9.35 2.92
CA LEU A 67 -6.00 8.37 3.90
C LEU A 67 -6.22 7.02 3.21
N LEU A 68 -5.64 5.95 3.76
CA LEU A 68 -5.83 4.59 3.27
C LEU A 68 -7.16 4.02 3.80
N MET A 69 -8.21 4.25 3.02
CA MET A 69 -9.52 3.63 3.25
C MET A 69 -9.49 2.15 2.81
N PRO A 70 -10.21 1.25 3.50
CA PRO A 70 -10.30 -0.16 3.13
C PRO A 70 -10.67 -0.34 1.66
N GLY A 71 -9.89 -1.14 0.95
CA GLY A 71 -10.14 -1.48 -0.46
C GLY A 71 -9.65 -0.46 -1.47
N ILE A 72 -9.00 0.64 -1.03
CA ILE A 72 -8.39 1.59 -1.96
C ILE A 72 -7.43 0.88 -2.92
N LYS A 73 -7.46 1.30 -4.19
CA LYS A 73 -6.54 0.80 -5.22
C LYS A 73 -5.32 1.70 -5.25
N LEU A 74 -4.15 1.16 -4.94
CA LEU A 74 -2.88 1.87 -5.01
C LEU A 74 -2.08 1.43 -6.25
N LYS A 75 -1.19 2.31 -6.69
CA LYS A 75 -0.20 2.06 -7.75
C LYS A 75 1.12 1.61 -7.13
N MET A 76 1.98 0.96 -7.92
CA MET A 76 3.31 0.54 -7.49
C MET A 76 4.17 1.66 -6.87
N LYS A 77 3.99 2.91 -7.29
CA LYS A 77 4.73 4.05 -6.71
C LYS A 77 4.19 4.57 -5.37
N GLU A 78 2.98 4.17 -4.99
CA GLU A 78 2.26 4.62 -3.78
C GLU A 78 2.40 3.63 -2.62
N VAL A 79 2.81 2.38 -2.89
CA VAL A 79 2.98 1.32 -1.88
C VAL A 79 4.30 1.45 -1.12
N LYS A 80 4.51 2.63 -0.54
CA LYS A 80 5.59 2.93 0.40
C LYS A 80 5.13 2.68 1.84
N PHE A 81 6.07 2.70 2.78
CA PHE A 81 5.72 2.64 4.20
C PHE A 81 4.77 3.79 4.55
N PRO A 82 3.67 3.54 5.28
CA PRO A 82 2.76 4.59 5.71
C PRO A 82 3.49 5.69 6.49
N PHE A 83 3.19 6.96 6.20
CA PHE A 83 3.79 8.07 6.93
C PHE A 83 3.19 8.22 8.33
N GLU A 84 2.00 7.68 8.56
CA GLU A 84 1.37 7.56 9.87
C GLU A 84 0.45 6.35 9.92
N PHE A 85 0.20 5.87 11.14
CA PHE A 85 -0.96 5.04 11.47
C PHE A 85 -1.85 5.84 12.41
N SER A 86 -3.17 5.68 12.31
CA SER A 86 -4.10 6.42 13.15
C SER A 86 -5.34 5.60 13.49
N VAL A 87 -6.02 6.00 14.56
CA VAL A 87 -7.17 5.27 15.08
C VAL A 87 -8.24 6.22 15.62
N GLU A 88 -9.50 5.87 15.41
CA GLU A 88 -10.65 6.50 16.06
C GLU A 88 -11.26 5.51 17.07
N ASN A 89 -11.86 6.07 18.12
CA ASN A 89 -12.65 5.30 19.09
C ASN A 89 -11.89 4.16 19.78
N ILE A 90 -10.60 4.35 20.07
CA ILE A 90 -9.76 3.31 20.69
C ILE A 90 -10.34 2.75 22.00
N MET A 91 -11.06 3.58 22.74
CA MET A 91 -11.70 3.21 24.02
C MET A 91 -12.92 2.29 23.87
N ASN A 92 -13.42 2.07 22.64
CA ASN A 92 -14.47 1.07 22.37
C ASN A 92 -13.93 -0.36 22.46
N ALA A 93 -12.61 -0.56 22.33
CA ALA A 93 -12.00 -1.86 22.51
C ALA A 93 -12.00 -2.27 24.00
N ARG A 94 -12.37 -3.52 24.27
CA ARG A 94 -12.45 -4.04 25.64
C ARG A 94 -11.06 -4.10 26.30
N ASN A 95 -11.02 -3.74 27.58
CA ASN A 95 -9.82 -3.81 28.42
C ASN A 95 -8.64 -2.96 27.90
N ILE A 96 -8.94 -1.85 27.23
CA ILE A 96 -7.96 -0.86 26.79
C ILE A 96 -7.94 0.34 27.74
N THR A 97 -6.74 0.81 28.04
CA THR A 97 -6.46 2.01 28.83
C THR A 97 -5.53 2.93 28.06
N ARG A 98 -5.25 4.13 28.55
CA ARG A 98 -4.28 5.04 27.93
C ARG A 98 -2.85 4.48 27.86
N ASN A 99 -2.51 3.53 28.75
CA ASN A 99 -1.20 2.90 28.80
C ASN A 99 -1.13 1.58 28.00
N SER A 100 -2.24 1.17 27.37
CA SER A 100 -2.26 -0.03 26.55
C SER A 100 -1.39 0.15 25.32
N ARG A 101 -0.68 -0.93 24.97
CA ARG A 101 0.16 -0.99 23.77
C ARG A 101 -0.55 -1.77 22.67
N PHE A 102 -0.12 -1.55 21.44
CA PHE A 102 -0.68 -2.18 20.26
C PHE A 102 0.39 -2.78 19.36
N ILE A 103 -0.05 -3.72 18.53
CA ILE A 103 0.76 -4.35 17.48
C ILE A 103 0.11 -4.04 16.14
N ILE A 104 0.92 -3.59 15.19
CA ILE A 104 0.53 -3.41 13.80
C ILE A 104 1.22 -4.48 12.97
N HIS A 105 0.44 -5.20 12.19
CA HIS A 105 0.90 -6.32 11.36
C HIS A 105 0.36 -6.20 9.94
N MET A 106 1.26 -6.15 8.96
CA MET A 106 0.91 -6.13 7.54
C MET A 106 1.17 -7.48 6.89
N ILE A 107 0.16 -8.04 6.23
CA ILE A 107 0.25 -9.30 5.47
C ILE A 107 -0.21 -9.15 4.02
N GLY A 108 0.47 -9.87 3.14
CA GLY A 108 0.09 -10.10 1.74
C GLY A 108 -0.40 -11.54 1.55
N PRO A 109 -1.72 -11.80 1.58
CA PRO A 109 -2.28 -13.15 1.40
C PRO A 109 -2.04 -13.75 0.00
N ASP A 110 -1.78 -12.92 -0.99
CA ASP A 110 -1.94 -13.28 -2.40
C ASP A 110 -0.62 -13.58 -3.12
N SER A 111 0.52 -13.70 -2.42
CA SER A 111 1.80 -14.01 -3.08
C SER A 111 1.91 -15.49 -3.50
N PRO A 112 2.37 -15.83 -4.73
CA PRO A 112 2.74 -14.92 -5.83
C PRO A 112 1.56 -14.43 -6.69
N SER A 113 0.41 -15.11 -6.65
CA SER A 113 -0.87 -14.59 -7.17
C SER A 113 -2.04 -15.08 -6.30
N ARG A 114 -3.16 -14.35 -6.33
CA ARG A 114 -4.36 -14.73 -5.56
C ARG A 114 -4.90 -16.10 -5.97
N GLU A 115 -4.79 -16.44 -7.25
CA GLU A 115 -5.26 -17.71 -7.81
C GLU A 115 -4.39 -18.90 -7.37
N ASN A 116 -3.08 -18.69 -7.17
CA ASN A 116 -2.15 -19.73 -6.69
C ASN A 116 -1.13 -19.17 -5.68
N PRO A 117 -1.55 -18.91 -4.42
CA PRO A 117 -0.72 -18.21 -3.45
C PRO A 117 0.18 -19.17 -2.67
N SER A 118 1.21 -19.71 -3.31
CA SER A 118 2.19 -20.62 -2.69
C SER A 118 3.08 -19.98 -1.61
N GLU A 119 3.01 -18.65 -1.44
CA GLU A 119 3.71 -17.88 -0.41
C GLU A 119 2.73 -17.15 0.52
N ARG A 120 1.50 -17.68 0.63
CA ARG A 120 0.35 -17.06 1.31
C ARG A 120 0.71 -16.40 2.64
N ASN A 121 0.09 -15.26 2.90
CA ASN A 121 0.24 -14.45 4.10
C ASN A 121 1.68 -13.95 4.31
N MET A 122 2.38 -13.56 3.24
CA MET A 122 3.72 -12.99 3.35
C MET A 122 3.70 -11.80 4.33
N ARG A 123 4.55 -11.83 5.35
CA ARG A 123 4.67 -10.73 6.33
C ARG A 123 5.46 -9.58 5.71
N HIS A 124 4.79 -8.44 5.53
CA HIS A 124 5.42 -7.22 5.01
C HIS A 124 5.91 -6.31 6.13
N TYR A 125 5.23 -6.30 7.28
CA TYR A 125 5.59 -5.46 8.42
C TYR A 125 5.05 -6.08 9.71
N LEU A 126 5.84 -6.06 10.78
CA LEU A 126 5.38 -6.44 12.12
C LEU A 126 6.10 -5.60 13.16
N ALA A 127 5.36 -4.82 13.93
CA ALA A 127 5.90 -4.01 15.00
C ALA A 127 4.92 -3.95 16.18
N GLY A 128 5.48 -3.98 17.39
CA GLY A 128 4.75 -3.82 18.64
C GLY A 128 5.02 -2.47 19.28
N ASN A 129 4.58 -2.35 20.54
CA ASN A 129 4.79 -1.18 21.39
C ASN A 129 4.26 0.13 20.80
N PHE A 130 3.20 0.06 20.00
CA PHE A 130 2.47 1.25 19.58
C PHE A 130 1.64 1.81 20.73
N THR A 131 1.61 3.12 20.90
CA THR A 131 0.71 3.87 21.77
C THR A 131 -0.12 4.84 20.93
N VAL A 132 -1.27 5.26 21.45
CA VAL A 132 -2.08 6.32 20.84
C VAL A 132 -1.65 7.66 21.42
N GLU A 133 -1.24 8.58 20.55
CA GLU A 133 -0.79 9.91 20.97
C GLU A 133 -1.96 10.89 21.12
N GLN A 134 -1.72 12.03 21.77
CA GLN A 134 -2.66 13.16 21.80
C GLN A 134 -2.50 14.08 20.58
N THR A 135 -1.99 13.55 19.48
CA THR A 135 -1.77 14.27 18.23
C THR A 135 -2.75 13.77 17.19
N LYS A 136 -3.45 14.72 16.54
CA LYS A 136 -4.39 14.43 15.46
C LYS A 136 -3.65 13.95 14.21
N SER A 137 -4.28 13.03 13.48
CA SER A 137 -3.82 12.61 12.16
C SER A 137 -3.76 13.80 11.19
N ALA A 138 -2.75 13.80 10.33
CA ALA A 138 -2.57 14.85 9.33
C ALA A 138 -3.61 14.77 8.19
N VAL A 139 -4.23 13.60 7.99
CA VAL A 139 -5.22 13.36 6.93
C VAL A 139 -6.63 13.10 7.45
N LEU A 140 -6.80 12.83 8.74
CA LEU A 140 -8.11 12.59 9.36
C LEU A 140 -8.19 13.24 10.75
N PRO A 141 -8.68 14.49 10.86
CA PRO A 141 -8.65 15.24 12.12
C PRO A 141 -9.41 14.63 13.31
N SER A 142 -10.30 13.67 13.06
CA SER A 142 -11.03 12.91 14.08
C SER A 142 -10.24 11.73 14.65
N ALA A 143 -9.18 11.29 13.97
CA ALA A 143 -8.32 10.19 14.38
C ALA A 143 -7.07 10.69 15.11
N MET A 144 -6.58 9.90 16.06
CA MET A 144 -5.31 10.12 16.75
C MET A 144 -4.22 9.26 16.12
N ILE A 145 -3.00 9.80 16.00
CA ILE A 145 -1.87 9.03 15.47
C ILE A 145 -1.40 7.98 16.47
N MET A 146 -0.76 6.93 15.95
CA MET A 146 -0.11 5.89 16.73
C MET A 146 1.39 5.92 16.49
N THR A 147 2.18 5.85 17.55
CA THR A 147 3.65 5.79 17.46
C THR A 147 4.19 4.61 18.23
N ASN A 148 5.27 3.99 17.75
CA ASN A 148 5.96 2.92 18.45
C ASN A 148 7.23 3.43 19.13
N SER A 149 7.56 2.84 20.28
CA SER A 149 8.76 3.17 21.06
C SER A 149 9.96 2.26 20.79
N THR A 150 9.81 1.28 19.89
CA THR A 150 10.84 0.27 19.58
C THR A 150 10.90 -0.02 18.08
N PRO A 151 12.07 -0.40 17.52
CA PRO A 151 12.18 -0.82 16.12
C PRO A 151 11.18 -1.92 15.74
N ALA A 152 10.87 -2.03 14.44
CA ALA A 152 10.00 -3.09 13.97
C ALA A 152 10.69 -4.45 14.09
N PHE A 153 9.91 -5.48 14.41
CA PHE A 153 10.43 -6.85 14.38
C PHE A 153 10.70 -7.28 12.94
N ASN A 154 9.73 -7.04 12.05
CA ASN A 154 9.93 -7.08 10.61
C ASN A 154 9.74 -5.67 10.05
N GLU A 155 10.86 -5.06 9.64
CA GLU A 155 10.84 -3.80 8.89
C GLU A 155 10.03 -3.94 7.61
N TYR A 156 9.44 -2.81 7.19
CA TYR A 156 8.57 -2.73 6.03
C TYR A 156 9.30 -3.23 4.79
N MET A 157 8.74 -4.26 4.18
CA MET A 157 9.14 -4.76 2.88
C MET A 157 8.06 -4.34 1.89
N PRO A 158 8.36 -3.44 0.95
CA PRO A 158 7.38 -2.99 -0.03
C PRO A 158 6.74 -4.15 -0.80
N PRO A 159 5.46 -4.05 -1.17
CA PRO A 159 4.86 -4.91 -2.17
C PRO A 159 5.65 -4.92 -3.48
N GLU A 160 6.02 -6.12 -3.95
CA GLU A 160 6.69 -6.33 -5.24
C GLU A 160 6.03 -7.47 -6.04
N PRO A 161 4.71 -7.46 -6.26
CA PRO A 161 4.06 -8.49 -7.08
C PRO A 161 4.49 -8.41 -8.54
N LYS A 162 4.51 -9.55 -9.23
CA LYS A 162 4.99 -9.65 -10.62
C LYS A 162 3.93 -9.16 -11.60
N SER A 163 4.36 -8.56 -12.72
CA SER A 163 3.44 -8.26 -13.83
C SER A 163 2.75 -9.55 -14.33
N GLY A 164 1.45 -9.48 -14.54
CA GLY A 164 0.57 -10.60 -14.88
C GLY A 164 0.03 -11.40 -13.70
N SER A 165 0.38 -11.08 -12.45
CA SER A 165 -0.03 -11.86 -11.27
C SER A 165 -1.44 -11.54 -10.75
N GLY A 166 -2.25 -10.78 -11.50
CA GLY A 166 -3.60 -10.42 -11.07
C GLY A 166 -3.64 -9.37 -9.96
N MET A 167 -4.73 -9.37 -9.18
CA MET A 167 -4.95 -8.44 -8.07
C MET A 167 -4.38 -9.01 -6.76
N HIS A 168 -3.69 -8.16 -6.00
CA HIS A 168 -3.13 -8.47 -4.68
C HIS A 168 -3.75 -7.60 -3.61
N ARG A 169 -4.09 -8.20 -2.47
CA ARG A 169 -4.52 -7.52 -1.24
C ARG A 169 -3.33 -7.38 -0.28
N TYR A 170 -3.28 -6.26 0.42
CA TYR A 170 -2.31 -6.03 1.50
C TYR A 170 -3.02 -5.45 2.71
N ILE A 171 -2.93 -6.18 3.82
CA ILE A 171 -3.84 -6.01 4.96
C ILE A 171 -3.03 -5.57 6.16
N TYR A 172 -3.34 -4.41 6.72
CA TYR A 172 -2.87 -3.99 8.02
C TYR A 172 -3.88 -4.39 9.09
N LEU A 173 -3.41 -5.08 10.12
CA LEU A 173 -4.20 -5.52 11.27
C LEU A 173 -3.67 -4.86 12.53
N LEU A 174 -4.59 -4.37 13.36
CA LEU A 174 -4.30 -3.79 14.66
C LEU A 174 -4.71 -4.77 15.77
N TYR A 175 -3.79 -5.09 16.67
CA TYR A 175 -4.05 -5.92 17.85
C TYR A 175 -3.78 -5.14 19.12
N ALA A 176 -4.61 -5.39 20.14
CA ALA A 176 -4.24 -5.09 21.52
C ALA A 176 -3.02 -5.95 21.91
N GLN A 177 -1.93 -5.33 22.34
CA GLN A 177 -0.72 -6.03 22.73
C GLN A 177 -0.93 -6.71 24.10
N PRO A 178 -0.74 -8.04 24.21
CA PRO A 178 -0.78 -8.74 25.47
C PRO A 178 0.36 -8.27 26.38
N GLU A 179 0.12 -8.21 27.69
CA GLU A 179 1.11 -7.74 28.65
C GLU A 179 2.41 -8.55 28.61
N LYS A 180 2.34 -9.85 28.29
CA LYS A 180 3.51 -10.71 28.07
C LYS A 180 4.49 -10.12 27.05
N LEU A 181 3.98 -9.53 25.96
CA LEU A 181 4.79 -8.91 24.91
C LEU A 181 5.30 -7.50 25.27
N ASN A 182 4.95 -6.96 26.44
CA ASN A 182 5.59 -5.73 26.95
C ASN A 182 7.01 -5.99 27.46
N LYS A 183 7.35 -7.25 27.75
CA LYS A 183 8.63 -7.68 28.34
C LYS A 183 9.37 -8.71 27.47
N MET A 184 8.78 -9.15 26.36
CA MET A 184 9.34 -10.18 25.47
C MET A 184 9.31 -9.70 24.03
N SER A 185 10.29 -10.12 23.23
CA SER A 185 10.28 -9.95 21.79
C SER A 185 9.45 -11.05 21.10
N PHE A 186 9.14 -10.87 19.81
CA PHE A 186 8.35 -11.86 19.07
C PHE A 186 9.10 -13.19 18.85
N ASP A 187 10.42 -13.17 18.74
CA ASP A 187 11.25 -14.38 18.66
C ASP A 187 11.20 -15.22 19.94
N MET A 188 11.10 -14.58 21.11
CA MET A 188 10.91 -15.28 22.39
C MET A 188 9.57 -16.01 22.50
N VAL A 189 8.58 -15.65 21.69
CA VAL A 189 7.30 -16.39 21.58
C VAL A 189 7.28 -17.33 20.37
N GLY A 190 8.44 -17.61 19.77
CA GLY A 190 8.61 -18.62 18.72
C GLY A 190 8.41 -18.11 17.30
N LEU A 191 8.46 -16.79 17.07
CA LEU A 191 8.41 -16.24 15.72
C LEU A 191 9.82 -16.13 15.11
N ASP A 192 10.05 -16.78 13.97
CA ASP A 192 11.26 -16.55 13.19
C ASP A 192 11.16 -15.23 12.40
N LYS A 193 12.11 -14.32 12.65
CA LYS A 193 12.23 -13.03 11.98
C LYS A 193 12.47 -13.17 10.48
N MET A 194 13.23 -14.19 10.04
CA MET A 194 13.67 -14.32 8.65
C MET A 194 12.61 -14.97 7.76
N THR A 195 11.88 -15.96 8.28
CA THR A 195 10.80 -16.64 7.53
C THR A 195 9.54 -15.79 7.46
N ARG A 196 9.41 -14.97 6.41
CA ARG A 196 8.25 -14.09 6.18
C ARG A 196 7.11 -14.72 5.37
N LYS A 197 7.41 -15.70 4.51
CA LYS A 197 6.45 -16.37 3.61
C LYS A 197 5.66 -17.46 4.35
N ASN A 198 4.51 -17.86 3.81
CA ASN A 198 3.69 -18.97 4.35
C ASN A 198 3.32 -18.76 5.82
N PHE A 199 3.00 -17.52 6.19
CA PHE A 199 2.78 -17.18 7.58
C PHE A 199 1.44 -17.73 8.09
N ASN A 200 1.51 -18.50 9.17
CA ASN A 200 0.31 -18.98 9.84
C ASN A 200 -0.17 -17.95 10.88
N LEU A 201 -1.08 -17.07 10.45
CA LEU A 201 -1.66 -16.02 11.29
C LEU A 201 -2.35 -16.58 12.55
N THR A 202 -3.03 -17.72 12.42
CA THR A 202 -3.72 -18.38 13.55
C THR A 202 -2.73 -18.92 14.57
N GLN A 203 -1.66 -19.57 14.12
CA GLN A 203 -0.61 -20.08 14.99
C GLN A 203 0.13 -18.94 15.71
N PHE A 204 0.51 -17.89 14.97
CA PHE A 204 1.13 -16.71 15.56
C PHE A 204 0.27 -16.12 16.67
N ARG A 205 -1.03 -15.93 16.42
CA ARG A 205 -1.93 -15.39 17.44
C ARG A 205 -1.96 -16.26 18.70
N LYS A 206 -1.98 -17.60 18.55
CA LYS A 206 -1.92 -18.52 19.69
C LYS A 206 -0.59 -18.39 20.45
N GLN A 207 0.54 -18.42 19.74
CA GLN A 207 1.89 -18.32 20.32
C GLN A 207 2.13 -16.99 21.04
N ALA A 208 1.71 -15.89 20.43
CA ALA A 208 1.83 -14.53 20.95
C ALA A 208 0.76 -14.17 22.00
N GLY A 209 -0.24 -15.03 22.24
CA GLY A 209 -1.36 -14.75 23.14
C GLY A 209 -2.30 -13.65 22.62
N LEU A 210 -2.36 -13.43 21.31
CA LEU A 210 -3.18 -12.40 20.68
C LEU A 210 -4.62 -12.86 20.53
N LYS A 211 -5.55 -11.98 20.92
CA LYS A 211 -6.96 -12.09 20.56
C LYS A 211 -7.17 -11.80 19.06
N LYS A 212 -8.42 -11.74 18.61
CA LYS A 212 -8.72 -11.26 17.25
C LYS A 212 -8.24 -9.80 17.11
N PRO A 213 -7.88 -9.36 15.88
CA PRO A 213 -7.55 -7.95 15.67
C PRO A 213 -8.76 -7.07 16.01
N ILE A 214 -8.49 -5.92 16.63
CA ILE A 214 -9.51 -4.95 17.07
C ILE A 214 -9.85 -3.93 15.98
N GLY A 215 -9.02 -3.83 14.95
CA GLY A 215 -9.18 -2.97 13.79
C GLY A 215 -8.30 -3.46 12.65
N GLY A 216 -8.49 -2.90 11.46
CA GLY A 216 -7.74 -3.26 10.28
C GLY A 216 -8.12 -2.38 9.09
N THR A 217 -7.18 -2.14 8.19
CA THR A 217 -7.43 -1.52 6.88
C THR A 217 -6.63 -2.28 5.83
N PHE A 218 -6.95 -2.10 4.56
CA PHE A 218 -6.23 -2.78 3.48
C PHE A 218 -6.30 -1.98 2.19
N PHE A 219 -5.35 -2.22 1.31
CA PHE A 219 -5.38 -1.72 -0.06
C PHE A 219 -5.24 -2.89 -1.03
N THR A 220 -5.51 -2.59 -2.30
CA THR A 220 -5.32 -3.52 -3.41
C THR A 220 -4.35 -2.96 -4.43
N LEU A 221 -3.64 -3.85 -5.11
CA LEU A 221 -2.68 -3.54 -6.17
C LEU A 221 -3.00 -4.46 -7.35
N ASN A 222 -3.29 -3.87 -8.51
CA ASN A 222 -3.61 -4.63 -9.72
C ASN A 222 -2.37 -4.76 -10.61
N MET A 223 -1.95 -6.00 -10.86
CA MET A 223 -0.85 -6.36 -11.75
C MET A 223 -1.29 -7.16 -12.97
N GLN A 224 -2.57 -7.11 -13.35
CA GLN A 224 -3.01 -7.69 -14.62
C GLN A 224 -2.21 -7.09 -15.80
N LYS A 225 -1.93 -7.88 -16.82
CA LYS A 225 -1.40 -7.34 -18.08
C LYS A 225 -2.56 -6.66 -18.80
N ASP A 226 -2.41 -5.38 -19.11
CA ASP A 226 -3.42 -4.66 -19.89
C ASP A 226 -3.58 -5.37 -21.24
N GLY A 227 -4.76 -5.95 -21.45
CA GLY A 227 -5.11 -6.60 -22.69
C GLY A 227 -5.48 -5.57 -23.76
N LYS A 228 -4.52 -4.74 -24.20
CA LYS A 228 -4.47 -3.98 -25.47
C LYS A 228 -3.37 -2.93 -25.41
N ASP A 229 -2.21 -3.26 -25.97
CA ASP A 229 -1.47 -2.41 -26.89
C ASP A 229 -0.90 -3.32 -28.00
N GLY A 230 -1.76 -3.61 -28.97
CA GLY A 230 -1.32 -4.03 -30.28
C GLY A 230 -0.94 -2.77 -31.06
N GLY A 231 0.36 -2.53 -31.24
CA GLY A 231 0.84 -1.50 -32.15
C GLY A 231 2.27 -1.02 -31.89
N GLY A 232 3.25 -1.62 -32.58
CA GLY A 232 4.47 -0.91 -32.96
C GLY A 232 5.80 -1.38 -32.36
N GLY A 233 6.40 -2.39 -33.00
CA GLY A 233 7.77 -2.26 -33.55
C GLY A 233 8.99 -2.40 -32.63
N GLY A 234 9.73 -3.49 -32.85
CA GLY A 234 11.19 -3.39 -33.02
C GLY A 234 12.08 -4.23 -32.11
N GLY A 235 12.57 -5.36 -32.64
CA GLY A 235 13.98 -5.73 -32.46
C GLY A 235 14.30 -7.10 -31.85
N GLY A 236 14.59 -8.08 -32.72
CA GLY A 236 15.81 -8.90 -32.58
C GLY A 236 15.67 -10.40 -32.28
N GLY A 237 15.87 -11.22 -33.31
CA GLY A 237 16.79 -12.37 -33.20
C GLY A 237 16.25 -13.78 -33.50
N GLY A 238 16.51 -14.26 -34.74
CA GLY A 238 17.25 -15.52 -34.93
C GLY A 238 16.51 -16.79 -35.39
N GLY A 239 16.76 -17.18 -36.65
CA GLY A 239 16.70 -18.56 -37.18
C GLY A 239 15.40 -18.92 -37.91
N GLY A 240 15.38 -19.51 -39.09
CA GLY A 240 16.39 -20.02 -40.01
C GLY A 240 15.68 -20.86 -41.08
N GLY A 241 16.22 -20.87 -42.31
CA GLY A 241 16.04 -21.96 -43.28
C GLY A 241 14.87 -21.89 -44.27
N GLY A 242 15.22 -21.79 -45.56
CA GLY A 242 14.65 -22.66 -46.59
C GLY A 242 13.79 -22.02 -47.70
N GLY A 243 14.32 -22.02 -48.93
CA GLY A 243 13.58 -22.56 -50.09
C GLY A 243 13.02 -21.61 -51.16
N ASN A 244 13.76 -21.57 -52.29
CA ASN A 244 13.31 -21.57 -53.70
C ASN A 244 12.56 -20.40 -54.37
N ASN A 245 13.25 -19.85 -55.38
CA ASN A 245 12.90 -19.64 -56.80
C ASN A 245 11.49 -19.13 -57.17
N ASN A 246 11.41 -18.01 -57.89
CA ASN A 246 11.43 -17.96 -59.37
C ASN A 246 10.95 -16.59 -59.90
N GLY A 247 11.65 -16.08 -60.93
CA GLY A 247 11.07 -15.35 -62.07
C GLY A 247 10.70 -13.87 -61.92
N GLY A 248 11.17 -13.05 -62.87
CA GLY A 248 10.40 -11.86 -63.28
C GLY A 248 11.18 -10.58 -63.55
N ASN A 249 11.80 -10.53 -64.72
CA ASN A 249 12.28 -9.39 -65.51
C ASN A 249 11.50 -8.05 -65.38
N ASN A 250 12.22 -6.91 -65.44
CA ASN A 250 12.06 -5.79 -66.40
C ASN A 250 12.05 -4.34 -65.82
N GLY A 251 12.76 -3.44 -66.51
CA GLY A 251 12.47 -1.99 -66.63
C GLY A 251 13.09 -1.06 -65.57
N ASN A 252 14.24 -0.42 -65.77
CA ASN A 252 14.55 0.75 -66.62
C ASN A 252 14.22 2.13 -66.01
N ASN A 253 15.30 2.93 -65.90
CA ASN A 253 15.44 4.38 -66.07
C ASN A 253 14.84 5.39 -65.06
N GLY A 254 15.67 6.42 -64.80
CA GLY A 254 15.20 7.80 -64.95
C GLY A 254 15.28 8.71 -63.73
N GLY A 255 16.43 9.38 -63.57
CA GLY A 255 16.52 10.84 -63.60
C GLY A 255 15.73 11.69 -62.60
N GLY A 256 16.48 12.50 -61.84
CA GLY A 256 16.38 13.95 -62.02
C GLY A 256 15.44 14.74 -61.09
N ASN A 257 16.10 15.39 -60.13
CA ASN A 257 16.07 16.85 -59.90
C ASN A 257 14.91 17.51 -59.12
N ASN A 258 15.29 18.69 -58.58
CA ASN A 258 14.55 19.70 -57.81
C ASN A 258 14.29 19.37 -56.33
N GLY A 259 14.60 20.25 -55.38
CA GLY A 259 14.96 21.65 -55.50
C GLY A 259 14.27 22.46 -54.40
N ASN A 260 15.00 23.45 -53.91
CA ASN A 260 14.52 24.61 -53.18
C ASN A 260 14.03 24.46 -51.72
N ASN A 261 14.90 24.98 -50.84
CA ASN A 261 14.75 26.31 -50.24
C ASN A 261 13.74 26.48 -49.10
N GLY A 262 14.25 26.98 -47.98
CA GLY A 262 13.69 28.23 -47.45
C GLY A 262 13.25 28.22 -45.99
N GLY A 263 14.22 28.31 -45.08
CA GLY A 263 14.15 29.13 -43.86
C GLY A 263 13.06 28.84 -42.81
N ASN A 264 13.02 29.50 -41.65
CA ASN A 264 13.99 30.29 -40.91
C ASN A 264 13.37 30.44 -39.51
N GLY A 265 14.18 30.40 -38.45
CA GLY A 265 13.76 30.73 -37.07
C GLY A 265 14.58 29.93 -36.05
N ARG A 266 15.83 30.33 -35.74
CA ARG A 266 16.20 31.32 -34.71
C ARG A 266 15.39 31.11 -33.43
N SER A 267 15.88 30.37 -32.43
CA SER A 267 17.08 30.53 -31.57
C SER A 267 17.07 31.77 -30.68
N ALA A 268 17.57 31.53 -29.45
CA ALA A 268 17.90 32.42 -28.34
C ALA A 268 16.79 32.55 -27.29
N ALA A 269 17.04 32.46 -25.98
CA ALA A 269 18.24 32.22 -25.18
C ALA A 269 17.72 31.99 -23.73
N SER A 270 18.03 30.86 -23.09
CA SER A 270 18.98 30.73 -21.97
C SER A 270 18.99 31.88 -20.95
N PHE A 271 18.71 31.59 -19.68
CA PHE A 271 19.53 32.02 -18.54
C PHE A 271 19.48 31.00 -17.40
N ILE A 272 20.68 30.56 -17.00
CA ILE A 272 21.07 29.89 -15.75
C ILE A 272 20.93 30.90 -14.61
N THR A 273 20.61 30.49 -13.37
CA THR A 273 21.31 30.91 -12.13
C THR A 273 20.72 30.29 -10.84
N ALA A 274 21.67 29.85 -10.01
CA ALA A 274 21.71 29.73 -8.54
C ALA A 274 20.90 28.62 -7.84
N GLY A 275 21.67 27.67 -7.30
CA GLY A 275 21.28 26.88 -6.14
C GLY A 275 21.23 27.70 -4.86
N SER A 276 20.58 27.14 -3.85
CA SER A 276 20.68 27.59 -2.47
C SER A 276 20.75 26.37 -1.58
N CYS A 277 21.95 26.15 -1.03
CA CYS A 277 22.20 25.31 0.13
C CYS A 277 21.64 26.02 1.36
N MET A 278 20.81 25.34 2.16
CA MET A 278 20.50 25.77 3.52
C MET A 278 21.03 24.72 4.49
N VAL A 279 22.06 25.12 5.24
CA VAL A 279 22.70 24.39 6.32
C VAL A 279 21.83 24.50 7.57
N PHE A 280 21.43 23.37 8.16
CA PHE A 280 20.85 23.33 9.50
C PHE A 280 21.96 23.42 10.54
N ILE A 281 22.04 24.54 11.26
CA ILE A 281 22.82 24.66 12.49
C ILE A 281 21.88 24.42 13.66
N ALA A 282 22.15 23.36 14.42
CA ALA A 282 21.58 23.13 15.75
C ALA A 282 22.41 23.90 16.79
N LEU A 283 21.77 24.67 17.67
CA LEU A 283 22.34 25.03 18.97
C LEU A 283 21.26 24.99 20.06
N PHE A 284 21.60 24.22 21.09
CA PHE A 284 20.96 24.03 22.39
C PHE A 284 21.24 25.22 23.33
N THR A 285 20.63 25.17 24.53
CA THR A 285 20.82 25.97 25.78
C THR A 285 19.85 27.14 25.93
N SER A 286 19.23 27.47 27.09
CA SER A 286 19.25 27.01 28.50
C SER A 286 18.00 27.62 29.18
N MET A 287 17.19 26.86 29.94
CA MET A 287 17.11 26.84 31.42
C MET A 287 16.83 28.17 32.17
N PHE A 288 15.79 28.12 33.03
CA PHE A 288 15.40 29.01 34.16
C PHE A 288 14.88 30.41 33.78
N ILE A 289 13.80 30.96 34.36
CA ILE A 289 13.56 31.27 35.79
C ILE A 289 12.04 31.33 36.10
N TRP A 290 11.74 31.02 37.37
CA TRP A 290 10.47 31.02 38.10
C TRP A 290 10.00 32.44 38.47
N MET A 291 8.71 32.75 38.31
CA MET A 291 7.83 33.50 39.23
C MET A 291 6.40 33.47 38.70
#